data_AF-A0A6G9GSI3-F1
#
_entry.id   AF-A0A6G9GSI3-F1
#
_cell.length_a   1.000
_cell.length_b   1.000
_cell.length_c   1.000
_cell.angle_alpha   90.00
_cell.angle_beta   90.00
_cell.angle_gamma   90.00
#
_symmetry.space_group_name_H-M   'P 1'
#
loop_
_entity.id
_entity.type
_entity.pdbx_description
1 polymer ?
#
loop_
_entity_poly.entity_id
_entity_poly.type
_entity_poly.pdbx_seq_one_letter_code
_entity_poly.pdbx_strand_id
1 'polypeptide(L)'
;MSMGSAVGTARPPGKHRRHRPGFHWQTPGVLAPHVVYAPLPWDGEVDGAESGFLSADNPGFRVITGRLGRDGRTPVEHLDVLLHLDAMAPWPRTELGLPSGESLVSVTAGGAPLLRHCTVRKGALSIADSGDGPRVTWEPGTTLLVEDLPRTSVDRLPPSWYSPSRSSDDDPADTLRREAFCLLGTRYHSDIPPAPRDARSADFTGQDRRGHEHVPSEYPGWADSAEVFLDEREAAVVVRRFGSAGHGTQYVLPATADRLDLIRRMREEYLYSASAYASVGADPGAADTLAGTPWNPVALRRLLPVMAVRTAADAACLISRTPDTWRRQGWPVDATDDSGPGRDVPPGGAARDAEPENAWRAGQAEALAAAGITAERAYELRSAGFLSVRAAISAHATRPTAAARDAEELVGTSETPVPARIAAELARARAHDAEEVRSWGRDHHESCSIEGWGVWVTLTRHRFVLPGGDVRTVWDVTNGWWAISDEGDEGRSRCLFTDARQAMSAWRTTRAELQAYEARFLEERRASSV
;
A
#
# COMPACT_ATOMS: atom_id res chain seq x y z
N MET A 1 51.41 59.21 -12.97
CA MET A 1 52.88 59.03 -12.89
C MET A 1 53.19 57.62 -12.39
N SER A 2 54.43 57.16 -12.55
CA SER A 2 54.80 55.73 -12.52
C SER A 2 55.38 55.24 -11.18
N MET A 3 55.54 53.92 -11.06
CA MET A 3 56.32 53.14 -10.07
C MET A 3 55.75 53.05 -8.62
N GLY A 4 55.95 51.95 -7.88
CA GLY A 4 56.57 50.65 -8.22
C GLY A 4 56.73 49.71 -7.00
N SER A 5 56.79 48.39 -7.27
CA SER A 5 57.20 47.20 -6.45
C SER A 5 57.66 47.38 -4.99
N ALA A 6 57.33 46.50 -4.02
CA ALA A 6 57.74 45.08 -4.03
C ALA A 6 57.09 44.17 -2.95
N VAL A 7 56.77 42.93 -3.37
CA VAL A 7 57.09 41.61 -2.77
C VAL A 7 56.91 41.34 -1.24
N GLY A 8 56.05 40.37 -0.93
CA GLY A 8 56.00 39.60 0.33
C GLY A 8 55.16 38.32 0.17
N THR A 9 55.66 37.16 0.62
CA THR A 9 55.14 35.82 0.21
C THR A 9 54.17 35.14 1.18
N ALA A 10 53.04 34.64 0.67
CA ALA A 10 52.22 33.60 1.33
C ALA A 10 51.54 32.68 0.29
N ARG A 11 51.31 31.41 0.65
CA ARG A 11 50.73 30.37 -0.23
C ARG A 11 49.27 30.69 -0.62
N PRO A 12 48.85 30.46 -1.88
CA PRO A 12 47.44 30.54 -2.25
C PRO A 12 46.68 29.24 -1.91
N PRO A 13 45.38 29.31 -1.51
CA PRO A 13 44.50 28.15 -1.51
C PRO A 13 44.22 27.67 -2.96
N GLY A 14 43.76 26.41 -3.07
CA GLY A 14 43.57 25.71 -4.34
C GLY A 14 42.70 26.47 -5.35
N LYS A 15 43.17 26.54 -6.61
CA LYS A 15 42.46 27.20 -7.70
C LYS A 15 41.35 26.31 -8.24
N HIS A 16 40.08 26.62 -7.95
CA HIS A 16 38.99 26.19 -8.84
C HIS A 16 39.15 26.88 -10.20
N ARG A 17 39.78 26.19 -11.14
CA ARG A 17 39.95 26.67 -12.52
C ARG A 17 38.60 26.60 -13.24
N ARG A 18 37.99 27.77 -13.47
CA ARG A 18 37.05 27.94 -14.57
C ARG A 18 37.78 27.60 -15.87
N HIS A 19 37.29 26.64 -16.64
CA HIS A 19 37.61 26.52 -18.06
C HIS A 19 36.48 27.11 -18.90
N ARG A 20 36.86 27.95 -19.87
CA ARG A 20 35.96 28.63 -20.82
C ARG A 20 35.76 27.77 -22.08
N PRO A 21 34.71 28.04 -22.88
CA PRO A 21 34.32 27.20 -24.01
C PRO A 21 35.15 27.45 -25.27
N GLY A 22 35.22 26.44 -26.14
CA GLY A 22 35.58 26.59 -27.57
C GLY A 22 36.53 25.52 -28.11
N PHE A 23 36.44 25.33 -29.44
CA PHE A 23 37.26 24.49 -30.33
C PHE A 23 36.93 22.97 -30.41
N HIS A 24 36.60 22.40 -31.59
CA HIS A 24 36.04 22.98 -32.82
C HIS A 24 35.38 21.91 -33.73
N TRP A 25 34.67 22.36 -34.76
CA TRP A 25 33.79 21.62 -35.67
C TRP A 25 34.48 20.62 -36.62
N GLN A 26 33.80 19.51 -36.94
CA GLN A 26 33.19 19.29 -38.27
C GLN A 26 32.35 18.00 -38.38
N THR A 27 31.12 18.12 -38.88
CA THR A 27 30.40 17.05 -39.61
C THR A 27 30.97 16.95 -41.03
N PRO A 28 31.01 15.77 -41.69
CA PRO A 28 29.78 15.01 -42.00
C PRO A 28 29.87 13.47 -41.94
N GLY A 29 28.78 12.84 -41.53
CA GLY A 29 28.50 11.42 -41.83
C GLY A 29 28.47 10.48 -40.62
N VAL A 30 27.27 10.25 -40.09
CA VAL A 30 26.80 9.01 -39.41
C VAL A 30 27.86 8.28 -38.56
N LEU A 31 27.92 8.60 -37.27
CA LEU A 31 28.68 7.83 -36.27
C LEU A 31 27.77 7.36 -35.14
N ALA A 32 27.72 6.04 -34.96
CA ALA A 32 27.09 5.37 -33.82
C ALA A 32 28.06 5.34 -32.62
N PRO A 33 27.58 5.36 -31.35
CA PRO A 33 28.45 5.52 -30.19
C PRO A 33 28.48 4.28 -29.27
N HIS A 34 29.38 3.32 -29.51
CA HIS A 34 29.65 2.24 -28.56
C HIS A 34 31.15 1.88 -28.51
N VAL A 35 31.59 1.42 -27.34
CA VAL A 35 32.68 0.45 -27.00
C VAL A 35 33.52 0.92 -25.79
N VAL A 36 33.92 -0.08 -24.96
CA VAL A 36 34.94 -0.17 -23.87
C VAL A 36 34.36 -0.59 -22.51
N TYR A 37 34.94 -1.51 -21.70
CA TYR A 37 35.54 -2.88 -21.91
C TYR A 37 36.01 -3.38 -20.49
N ALA A 38 35.38 -4.37 -19.82
CA ALA A 38 35.84 -4.87 -18.50
C ALA A 38 35.38 -6.30 -18.07
N PRO A 39 36.16 -7.03 -17.20
CA PRO A 39 35.91 -8.40 -16.63
C PRO A 39 35.64 -8.40 -15.10
N LEU A 40 35.64 -9.47 -14.26
CA LEU A 40 34.93 -10.79 -14.17
C LEU A 40 34.82 -11.19 -12.63
N PRO A 41 33.92 -12.11 -12.16
CA PRO A 41 33.44 -12.20 -10.76
C PRO A 41 33.65 -13.57 -10.00
N TRP A 42 32.96 -13.78 -8.85
CA TRP A 42 32.85 -15.05 -8.04
C TRP A 42 31.49 -15.16 -7.25
N ASP A 43 31.22 -16.27 -6.52
CA ASP A 43 29.88 -16.88 -6.25
C ASP A 43 29.37 -16.99 -4.77
N GLY A 44 28.07 -17.31 -4.54
CA GLY A 44 27.48 -17.78 -3.26
C GLY A 44 25.98 -18.25 -3.30
N GLU A 45 25.56 -19.20 -2.44
CA GLU A 45 24.29 -20.00 -2.51
C GLU A 45 23.09 -19.61 -1.59
N VAL A 46 21.98 -20.37 -1.67
CA VAL A 46 20.63 -20.16 -1.07
C VAL A 46 20.17 -21.36 -0.21
N ASP A 47 19.32 -21.15 0.81
CA ASP A 47 18.70 -22.22 1.63
C ASP A 47 17.24 -21.89 2.06
N GLY A 48 16.41 -22.86 2.51
CA GLY A 48 15.00 -22.58 2.87
C GLY A 48 14.19 -23.71 3.56
N ALA A 49 12.93 -23.44 3.95
CA ALA A 49 11.89 -24.43 4.36
C ALA A 49 10.56 -23.75 4.76
N GLU A 50 9.40 -24.30 4.36
CA GLU A 50 8.16 -24.40 5.18
C GLU A 50 7.00 -25.10 4.42
N SER A 51 6.70 -26.36 4.77
CA SER A 51 5.52 -27.08 4.26
C SER A 51 5.05 -28.14 5.28
N GLY A 52 4.07 -27.81 6.13
CA GLY A 52 3.60 -28.78 7.13
C GLY A 52 2.60 -28.30 8.20
N PHE A 53 1.39 -27.90 7.82
CA PHE A 53 0.29 -27.56 8.76
C PHE A 53 -0.83 -28.61 8.79
N LEU A 54 -0.50 -29.90 8.93
CA LEU A 54 -1.46 -31.01 8.86
C LEU A 54 -1.41 -32.06 10.00
N SER A 55 -0.67 -31.84 11.10
CA SER A 55 -0.85 -32.68 12.30
C SER A 55 -0.67 -31.93 13.63
N ALA A 56 -1.35 -32.42 14.67
CA ALA A 56 -1.23 -31.93 16.05
C ALA A 56 0.12 -32.26 16.71
N ASP A 57 0.96 -33.06 16.02
CA ASP A 57 2.27 -33.49 16.49
C ASP A 57 3.42 -32.58 16.01
N ASN A 58 3.14 -31.58 15.16
CA ASN A 58 4.15 -30.62 14.72
C ASN A 58 4.62 -29.76 15.93
N PRO A 59 5.93 -29.69 16.24
CA PRO A 59 6.44 -28.85 17.33
C PRO A 59 6.11 -27.36 17.18
N GLY A 60 5.97 -26.83 15.96
CA GLY A 60 5.50 -25.46 15.73
C GLY A 60 4.06 -25.23 16.20
N PHE A 61 3.20 -26.25 16.10
CA PHE A 61 1.84 -26.21 16.66
C PHE A 61 1.86 -26.09 18.18
N ARG A 62 2.81 -26.75 18.87
CA ARG A 62 2.91 -26.67 20.35
C ARG A 62 3.26 -25.27 20.86
N VAL A 63 4.13 -24.54 20.15
CA VAL A 63 4.47 -23.15 20.48
C VAL A 63 3.24 -22.24 20.30
N ILE A 64 2.44 -22.45 19.25
CA ILE A 64 1.22 -21.68 19.00
C ILE A 64 0.10 -22.04 20.00
N THR A 65 -0.06 -23.31 20.39
CA THR A 65 -1.03 -23.73 21.42
C THR A 65 -0.72 -23.22 22.84
N GLY A 66 0.43 -22.57 23.06
CA GLY A 66 0.70 -21.84 24.30
C GLY A 66 -0.11 -20.55 24.45
N ARG A 67 -0.60 -19.99 23.34
CA ARG A 67 -1.38 -18.74 23.26
C ARG A 67 -2.88 -18.99 23.33
N LEU A 68 -3.32 -20.01 22.60
CA LEU A 68 -4.70 -20.48 22.54
C LEU A 68 -5.19 -21.09 23.87
N GLY A 69 -6.52 -21.21 24.02
CA GLY A 69 -7.14 -22.07 25.04
C GLY A 69 -6.70 -23.54 24.92
N ARG A 70 -7.00 -24.34 25.95
CA ARG A 70 -6.43 -25.67 26.28
C ARG A 70 -6.38 -26.73 25.16
N ASP A 71 -7.06 -26.53 24.04
CA ASP A 71 -7.14 -27.43 22.88
C ASP A 71 -7.04 -26.73 21.51
N GLY A 72 -6.72 -25.42 21.48
CA GLY A 72 -6.68 -24.63 20.24
C GLY A 72 -8.04 -24.19 19.68
N ARG A 73 -9.15 -24.48 20.37
CA ARG A 73 -10.53 -24.29 19.84
C ARG A 73 -11.39 -23.35 20.67
N THR A 74 -10.91 -22.92 21.83
CA THR A 74 -11.58 -21.92 22.67
C THR A 74 -10.79 -20.60 22.58
N PRO A 75 -11.37 -19.52 22.04
CA PRO A 75 -10.72 -18.22 22.00
C PRO A 75 -10.71 -17.60 23.40
N VAL A 76 -9.57 -17.05 23.80
CA VAL A 76 -9.38 -16.39 25.10
C VAL A 76 -9.59 -14.88 24.98
N GLU A 77 -9.79 -14.19 26.10
CA GLU A 77 -9.75 -12.72 26.13
C GLU A 77 -8.36 -12.25 25.68
N HIS A 78 -8.28 -11.19 24.87
CA HIS A 78 -7.03 -10.52 24.54
C HIS A 78 -6.97 -9.14 25.20
N LEU A 79 -5.78 -8.74 25.65
CA LEU A 79 -5.53 -7.49 26.35
C LEU A 79 -4.45 -6.68 25.65
N ASP A 80 -4.67 -5.37 25.53
CA ASP A 80 -3.59 -4.41 25.36
C ASP A 80 -3.09 -4.02 26.76
N VAL A 81 -1.81 -4.20 27.05
CA VAL A 81 -1.24 -3.93 28.38
C VAL A 81 -0.13 -2.90 28.33
N LEU A 82 -0.10 -2.01 29.33
CA LEU A 82 1.04 -1.16 29.61
C LEU A 82 1.97 -1.90 30.58
N LEU A 83 3.12 -2.36 30.10
CA LEU A 83 4.17 -2.94 30.92
C LEU A 83 5.02 -1.84 31.57
N HIS A 84 5.20 -1.93 32.89
CA HIS A 84 6.01 -1.01 33.70
C HIS A 84 7.42 -1.58 33.87
N LEU A 85 8.38 -1.12 33.07
CA LEU A 85 9.71 -1.75 33.00
C LEU A 85 10.47 -1.72 34.34
N ASP A 86 10.30 -0.66 35.13
CA ASP A 86 10.88 -0.53 36.47
C ASP A 86 10.41 -1.62 37.44
N ALA A 87 9.18 -2.13 37.25
CA ALA A 87 8.61 -3.17 38.10
C ALA A 87 9.09 -4.58 37.71
N MET A 88 9.50 -4.80 36.44
CA MET A 88 9.92 -6.10 35.88
C MET A 88 11.29 -6.62 36.37
N ALA A 89 11.86 -5.96 37.38
CA ALA A 89 13.16 -6.14 38.01
C ALA A 89 14.38 -5.78 37.12
N PRO A 90 15.37 -5.03 37.65
CA PRO A 90 16.15 -4.12 36.81
C PRO A 90 17.55 -4.65 36.53
N TRP A 91 17.75 -5.27 35.37
CA TRP A 91 19.08 -5.56 34.84
C TRP A 91 19.10 -5.28 33.33
N PRO A 92 20.18 -4.69 32.80
CA PRO A 92 20.36 -4.59 31.36
C PRO A 92 20.41 -6.00 30.74
N ARG A 93 19.57 -6.27 29.72
CA ARG A 93 19.49 -7.58 29.05
C ARG A 93 19.77 -7.47 27.56
N THR A 94 20.29 -8.52 26.95
CA THR A 94 20.37 -8.64 25.48
C THR A 94 18.98 -8.72 24.85
N GLU A 95 18.01 -9.23 25.61
CA GLU A 95 16.61 -9.43 25.21
C GLU A 95 15.67 -9.24 26.41
N LEU A 96 14.58 -8.50 26.20
CA LEU A 96 13.44 -8.39 27.09
C LEU A 96 12.26 -9.15 26.47
N GLY A 97 11.64 -10.02 27.25
CA GLY A 97 10.49 -10.79 26.82
C GLY A 97 9.57 -11.16 27.97
N LEU A 98 8.38 -11.65 27.63
CA LEU A 98 7.40 -12.13 28.59
C LEU A 98 7.75 -13.54 29.09
N PRO A 99 7.39 -13.90 30.35
CA PRO A 99 7.42 -15.28 30.85
C PRO A 99 6.69 -16.32 30.00
N SER A 100 5.79 -15.90 29.10
CA SER A 100 5.10 -16.76 28.12
C SER A 100 5.95 -17.10 26.88
N GLY A 101 7.07 -16.40 26.65
CA GLY A 101 8.03 -16.67 25.58
C GLY A 101 8.10 -15.60 24.48
N GLU A 102 7.22 -14.59 24.50
CA GLU A 102 7.26 -13.47 23.55
C GLU A 102 8.51 -12.61 23.77
N SER A 103 9.36 -12.51 22.73
CA SER A 103 10.40 -11.49 22.62
C SER A 103 9.75 -10.13 22.33
N LEU A 104 10.02 -9.13 23.18
CA LEU A 104 9.48 -7.77 23.06
C LEU A 104 10.54 -6.77 22.59
N VAL A 105 11.76 -6.87 23.13
CA VAL A 105 12.86 -5.95 22.79
C VAL A 105 14.17 -6.72 22.69
N SER A 106 14.93 -6.52 21.60
CA SER A 106 16.26 -7.11 21.42
C SER A 106 17.31 -6.08 21.02
N VAL A 107 18.56 -6.31 21.44
CA VAL A 107 19.74 -5.55 20.94
C VAL A 107 19.90 -5.73 19.43
N THR A 108 20.33 -4.67 18.72
CA THR A 108 20.77 -4.75 17.31
C THR A 108 22.15 -4.14 17.11
N ALA A 109 22.80 -4.49 16.01
CA ALA A 109 24.09 -3.91 15.60
C ALA A 109 24.02 -2.41 15.26
N GLY A 110 22.82 -1.85 15.05
CA GLY A 110 22.61 -0.44 14.70
C GLY A 110 22.51 0.52 15.90
N GLY A 111 22.74 0.06 17.13
CA GLY A 111 22.70 0.90 18.35
C GLY A 111 21.31 1.28 18.85
N ALA A 112 20.25 1.05 18.08
CA ALA A 112 18.87 1.17 18.51
C ALA A 112 18.26 -0.19 18.92
N PRO A 113 17.44 -0.25 19.99
CA PRO A 113 16.74 -1.47 20.36
C PRO A 113 15.64 -1.80 19.33
N LEU A 114 15.58 -3.07 18.89
CA LEU A 114 14.51 -3.56 18.04
C LEU A 114 13.30 -3.91 18.90
N LEU A 115 12.19 -3.23 18.67
CA LEU A 115 10.88 -3.55 19.24
C LEU A 115 10.19 -4.64 18.40
N ARG A 116 9.52 -5.57 19.07
CA ARG A 116 8.69 -6.62 18.49
C ARG A 116 7.36 -6.66 19.22
N HIS A 117 6.25 -6.59 18.48
CA HIS A 117 4.88 -6.65 19.01
C HIS A 117 4.56 -5.65 20.15
N CYS A 118 5.31 -4.54 20.23
CA CYS A 118 5.13 -3.52 21.26
C CYS A 118 5.64 -2.15 20.78
N THR A 119 5.20 -1.09 21.47
CA THR A 119 5.64 0.29 21.24
C THR A 119 6.00 0.98 22.55
N VAL A 120 6.95 1.93 22.52
CA VAL A 120 7.26 2.75 23.69
C VAL A 120 6.16 3.80 23.87
N ARG A 121 5.36 3.68 24.93
CA ARG A 121 4.25 4.60 25.22
C ARG A 121 4.69 5.83 26.00
N LYS A 122 5.73 5.69 26.83
CA LYS A 122 6.32 6.74 27.66
C LYS A 122 7.77 6.38 27.98
N GLY A 123 8.64 7.38 28.14
CA GLY A 123 10.07 7.20 28.42
C GLY A 123 10.85 6.85 27.16
N ALA A 124 12.04 6.31 27.33
CA ALA A 124 12.91 5.91 26.23
C ALA A 124 13.64 4.59 26.52
N LEU A 125 13.93 3.86 25.46
CA LEU A 125 14.83 2.71 25.46
C LEU A 125 16.15 3.10 24.79
N SER A 126 17.24 2.52 25.26
CA SER A 126 18.58 2.69 24.71
C SER A 126 19.34 1.35 24.72
N ILE A 127 20.43 1.28 23.97
CA ILE A 127 21.43 0.22 24.11
C ILE A 127 22.65 0.83 24.80
N ALA A 128 23.09 0.20 25.89
CA ALA A 128 24.32 0.54 26.59
C ALA A 128 25.28 -0.64 26.53
N ASP A 129 26.55 -0.38 26.27
CA ASP A 129 27.60 -1.39 26.41
C ASP A 129 27.90 -1.63 27.89
N SER A 130 27.65 -2.86 28.34
CA SER A 130 28.19 -3.37 29.60
C SER A 130 29.51 -4.09 29.35
N GLY A 131 30.25 -4.40 30.42
CA GLY A 131 31.47 -5.23 30.31
C GLY A 131 31.24 -6.61 29.69
N ASP A 132 29.98 -7.07 29.66
CA ASP A 132 29.53 -8.34 29.08
C ASP A 132 28.87 -8.15 27.70
N GLY A 133 29.08 -6.99 27.05
CA GLY A 133 28.55 -6.62 25.73
C GLY A 133 27.31 -5.71 25.77
N PRO A 134 26.71 -5.38 24.61
CA PRO A 134 25.57 -4.48 24.52
C PRO A 134 24.33 -5.04 25.22
N ARG A 135 23.54 -4.16 25.84
CA ARG A 135 22.33 -4.47 26.60
C ARG A 135 21.27 -3.38 26.44
N VAL A 136 19.99 -3.77 26.43
CA VAL A 136 18.84 -2.85 26.50
C VAL A 136 18.78 -2.22 27.88
N THR A 137 18.64 -0.89 27.92
CA THR A 137 18.42 -0.05 29.10
C THR A 137 17.23 0.89 28.87
N TRP A 138 16.67 1.46 29.93
CA TRP A 138 15.51 2.34 29.85
C TRP A 138 15.56 3.49 30.86
N GLU A 139 14.83 4.57 30.58
CA GLU A 139 14.65 5.68 31.52
C GLU A 139 13.65 5.30 32.64
N PRO A 140 13.83 5.78 33.90
CA PRO A 140 12.85 5.58 34.96
C PRO A 140 11.45 6.07 34.56
N GLY A 141 10.43 5.25 34.79
CA GLY A 141 9.05 5.49 34.38
C GLY A 141 8.74 5.16 32.92
N THR A 142 9.63 4.42 32.22
CA THR A 142 9.37 3.91 30.87
C THR A 142 8.29 2.82 30.88
N THR A 143 7.34 2.94 29.96
CA THR A 143 6.25 1.96 29.79
C THR A 143 6.13 1.51 28.34
N LEU A 144 6.03 0.20 28.11
CA LEU A 144 5.76 -0.37 26.79
C LEU A 144 4.27 -0.67 26.67
N LEU A 145 3.63 -0.24 25.60
CA LEU A 145 2.34 -0.79 25.18
C LEU A 145 2.62 -2.07 24.42
N VAL A 146 2.17 -3.20 24.95
CA VAL A 146 2.13 -4.48 24.24
C VAL A 146 0.68 -4.72 23.87
N GLU A 147 0.43 -4.77 22.57
CA GLU A 147 -0.90 -4.97 22.00
C GLU A 147 -1.14 -6.47 21.81
N ASP A 148 -2.40 -6.88 21.79
CA ASP A 148 -2.80 -8.22 21.39
C ASP A 148 -2.27 -9.41 22.24
N LEU A 149 -2.19 -9.27 23.57
CA LEU A 149 -1.76 -10.37 24.44
C LEU A 149 -2.92 -11.27 24.89
N PRO A 150 -2.82 -12.61 24.74
CA PRO A 150 -3.74 -13.53 25.37
C PRO A 150 -3.78 -13.33 26.89
N ARG A 151 -4.98 -13.26 27.48
CA ARG A 151 -5.20 -13.10 28.92
C ARG A 151 -4.45 -14.15 29.74
N THR A 152 -4.41 -15.39 29.24
CA THR A 152 -3.69 -16.54 29.81
C THR A 152 -2.17 -16.35 29.91
N SER A 153 -1.58 -15.48 29.08
CA SER A 153 -0.17 -15.04 29.19
C SER A 153 -0.01 -13.94 30.23
N VAL A 154 -0.98 -13.03 30.32
CA VAL A 154 -1.00 -11.89 31.25
C VAL A 154 -1.27 -12.31 32.71
N ASP A 155 -2.16 -13.27 32.94
CA ASP A 155 -2.50 -13.79 34.28
C ASP A 155 -1.30 -14.46 35.00
N ARG A 156 -0.23 -14.78 34.25
CA ARG A 156 1.04 -15.32 34.80
C ARG A 156 2.01 -14.21 35.24
N LEU A 157 1.73 -12.96 34.91
CA LEU A 157 2.57 -11.81 35.26
C LEU A 157 2.20 -11.28 36.65
N PRO A 158 3.17 -10.81 37.45
CA PRO A 158 2.87 -10.06 38.67
C PRO A 158 2.00 -8.83 38.36
N PRO A 159 0.89 -8.57 39.08
CA PRO A 159 0.00 -7.44 38.80
C PRO A 159 0.65 -6.06 38.92
N SER A 160 1.82 -5.95 39.55
CA SER A 160 2.61 -4.71 39.60
C SER A 160 3.41 -4.43 38.32
N TRP A 161 3.57 -5.43 37.44
CA TRP A 161 4.36 -5.31 36.21
C TRP A 161 3.59 -4.71 35.04
N TYR A 162 2.26 -4.68 35.12
CA TYR A 162 1.42 -4.23 34.02
C TYR A 162 0.17 -3.50 34.48
N SER A 163 -0.51 -2.86 33.55
CA SER A 163 -1.89 -2.38 33.73
C SER A 163 -2.66 -2.59 32.42
N PRO A 164 -3.86 -3.19 32.45
CA PRO A 164 -4.70 -3.29 31.27
C PRO A 164 -5.01 -1.89 30.74
N SER A 165 -4.80 -1.67 29.44
CA SER A 165 -5.18 -0.45 28.73
C SER A 165 -6.48 -0.62 27.96
N ARG A 166 -6.78 -1.85 27.52
CA ARG A 166 -7.99 -2.26 26.79
C ARG A 166 -8.17 -3.76 26.93
N SER A 167 -9.40 -4.23 27.00
CA SER A 167 -9.77 -5.64 26.80
C SER A 167 -10.46 -5.83 25.44
N SER A 168 -10.35 -7.03 24.86
CA SER A 168 -11.18 -7.43 23.73
C SER A 168 -12.66 -7.53 24.13
N ASP A 169 -12.99 -7.83 25.40
CA ASP A 169 -14.36 -7.78 25.95
C ASP A 169 -14.98 -6.36 25.91
N ASP A 170 -14.16 -5.29 25.75
CA ASP A 170 -14.65 -3.91 25.58
C ASP A 170 -15.16 -3.63 24.14
N ASP A 171 -14.92 -4.52 23.17
CA ASP A 171 -15.40 -4.38 21.79
C ASP A 171 -16.75 -5.12 21.60
N PRO A 172 -17.84 -4.43 21.21
CA PRO A 172 -19.14 -5.04 20.97
C PRO A 172 -19.12 -6.23 20.00
N ALA A 173 -18.19 -6.24 19.03
CA ALA A 173 -18.07 -7.30 18.04
C ALA A 173 -17.23 -8.51 18.51
N ASP A 174 -16.60 -8.47 19.68
CA ASP A 174 -15.69 -9.51 20.13
C ASP A 174 -16.37 -10.87 20.28
N THR A 175 -17.60 -10.88 20.80
CA THR A 175 -18.44 -12.09 20.88
C THR A 175 -18.65 -12.71 19.49
N LEU A 176 -18.87 -11.90 18.45
CA LEU A 176 -19.03 -12.39 17.08
C LEU A 176 -17.71 -12.94 16.50
N ARG A 177 -16.57 -12.30 16.79
CA ARG A 177 -15.26 -12.85 16.38
C ARG A 177 -14.97 -14.19 17.05
N ARG A 178 -15.31 -14.35 18.33
CA ARG A 178 -15.17 -15.63 19.06
C ARG A 178 -16.12 -16.71 18.54
N GLU A 179 -17.36 -16.36 18.21
CA GLU A 179 -18.28 -17.29 17.55
C GLU A 179 -17.79 -17.70 16.15
N ALA A 180 -17.25 -16.77 15.35
CA ALA A 180 -16.66 -17.06 14.05
C ALA A 180 -15.41 -17.93 14.13
N PHE A 181 -14.54 -17.68 15.11
CA PHE A 181 -13.41 -18.56 15.42
C PHE A 181 -13.86 -19.99 15.72
N CYS A 182 -14.92 -20.17 16.52
CA CYS A 182 -15.46 -21.48 16.87
C CYS A 182 -16.21 -22.19 15.74
N LEU A 183 -17.11 -21.50 15.02
CA LEU A 183 -18.04 -22.09 14.05
C LEU A 183 -17.49 -22.13 12.62
N LEU A 184 -16.72 -21.10 12.25
CA LEU A 184 -16.14 -20.92 10.91
C LEU A 184 -14.64 -21.21 10.87
N GLY A 185 -13.95 -21.19 12.02
CA GLY A 185 -12.50 -21.38 12.09
C GLY A 185 -11.71 -20.16 11.60
N THR A 186 -12.31 -18.96 11.58
CA THR A 186 -11.61 -17.71 11.29
C THR A 186 -10.46 -17.49 12.28
N ARG A 187 -9.49 -16.65 11.90
CA ARG A 187 -8.54 -16.12 12.87
C ARG A 187 -9.29 -15.28 13.91
N TYR A 188 -8.72 -15.15 15.09
CA TYR A 188 -9.13 -14.22 16.13
C TYR A 188 -7.84 -13.62 16.64
N HIS A 189 -7.60 -12.32 16.46
CA HIS A 189 -6.37 -11.70 16.96
C HIS A 189 -5.09 -12.41 16.41
N SER A 190 -4.07 -12.69 17.20
CA SER A 190 -2.93 -13.54 16.82
C SER A 190 -3.22 -15.06 16.79
N ASP A 191 -4.39 -15.49 17.25
CA ASP A 191 -4.80 -16.90 17.37
C ASP A 191 -5.44 -17.45 16.08
N ILE A 192 -4.93 -18.59 15.59
CA ILE A 192 -5.45 -19.31 14.43
C ILE A 192 -5.91 -20.71 14.86
N PRO A 193 -7.21 -21.04 14.75
CA PRO A 193 -7.70 -22.35 15.18
C PRO A 193 -7.35 -23.44 14.15
N PRO A 194 -7.37 -24.73 14.53
CA PRO A 194 -7.49 -25.79 13.53
C PRO A 194 -8.81 -25.62 12.76
N ALA A 195 -8.87 -26.10 11.51
CA ALA A 195 -10.13 -26.09 10.75
C ALA A 195 -11.24 -26.87 11.50
N PRO A 196 -12.52 -26.48 11.38
CA PRO A 196 -13.63 -27.23 11.95
C PRO A 196 -13.64 -28.71 11.51
N ARG A 197 -14.13 -29.62 12.36
CA ARG A 197 -14.02 -31.08 12.10
C ARG A 197 -14.81 -31.55 10.88
N ASP A 198 -15.83 -30.80 10.49
CA ASP A 198 -16.68 -31.04 9.33
C ASP A 198 -16.22 -30.29 8.07
N ALA A 199 -15.11 -29.56 8.16
CA ALA A 199 -14.48 -28.89 7.03
C ALA A 199 -13.98 -29.90 5.98
N ARG A 200 -14.19 -29.56 4.71
CA ARG A 200 -13.68 -30.31 3.57
C ARG A 200 -12.61 -29.49 2.84
N SER A 201 -11.64 -30.18 2.22
CA SER A 201 -10.72 -29.54 1.28
C SER A 201 -11.52 -28.77 0.24
N ALA A 202 -11.12 -27.52 -0.01
CA ALA A 202 -11.61 -26.81 -1.17
C ALA A 202 -10.74 -27.18 -2.37
N ASP A 203 -11.25 -28.03 -3.28
CA ASP A 203 -10.60 -28.35 -4.56
C ASP A 203 -10.62 -27.15 -5.56
N PHE A 204 -10.81 -25.94 -5.02
CA PHE A 204 -11.08 -24.73 -5.76
C PHE A 204 -9.76 -24.06 -6.17
N THR A 205 -9.25 -24.45 -7.34
CA THR A 205 -8.18 -23.72 -8.02
C THR A 205 -8.64 -22.29 -8.28
N GLY A 206 -8.12 -21.35 -7.49
CA GLY A 206 -8.73 -20.03 -7.33
C GLY A 206 -8.81 -19.21 -8.61
N GLN A 207 -10.04 -18.93 -9.07
CA GLN A 207 -10.37 -17.69 -9.79
C GLN A 207 -11.88 -17.42 -9.96
N ASP A 208 -12.76 -18.44 -9.96
CA ASP A 208 -14.17 -18.23 -10.31
C ASP A 208 -15.05 -17.74 -9.14
N ARG A 209 -14.81 -16.50 -8.68
CA ARG A 209 -15.63 -15.82 -7.64
C ARG A 209 -17.11 -15.62 -8.03
N ARG A 210 -17.57 -16.10 -9.19
CA ARG A 210 -18.93 -15.86 -9.70
C ARG A 210 -19.97 -16.61 -8.87
N GLY A 211 -20.88 -15.88 -8.24
CA GLY A 211 -22.00 -16.42 -7.48
C GLY A 211 -21.75 -16.65 -5.98
N HIS A 212 -20.56 -16.29 -5.48
CA HIS A 212 -20.24 -16.32 -4.06
C HIS A 212 -20.38 -14.89 -3.48
N GLU A 213 -21.15 -14.74 -2.41
CA GLU A 213 -21.30 -13.46 -1.70
C GLU A 213 -20.22 -13.34 -0.63
N HIS A 214 -19.47 -12.23 -0.58
CA HIS A 214 -18.50 -12.00 0.47
C HIS A 214 -19.18 -11.75 1.82
N VAL A 215 -18.55 -12.18 2.91
CA VAL A 215 -18.99 -11.90 4.28
C VAL A 215 -17.82 -11.25 5.01
N PRO A 216 -17.95 -10.00 5.49
CA PRO A 216 -16.90 -9.36 6.26
C PRO A 216 -16.67 -10.13 7.57
N SER A 217 -15.40 -10.36 7.90
CA SER A 217 -14.98 -11.05 9.13
C SER A 217 -14.58 -10.10 10.25
N GLU A 218 -14.31 -8.83 9.92
CA GLU A 218 -13.93 -7.75 10.83
C GLU A 218 -14.46 -6.38 10.35
N TYR A 219 -14.22 -5.34 11.16
CA TYR A 219 -14.52 -3.96 10.80
C TYR A 219 -13.70 -3.47 9.58
N PRO A 220 -14.29 -2.70 8.65
CA PRO A 220 -13.57 -2.19 7.49
C PRO A 220 -12.35 -1.34 7.86
N GLY A 221 -11.17 -1.73 7.38
CA GLY A 221 -9.90 -1.08 7.71
C GLY A 221 -8.94 -1.95 8.52
N TRP A 222 -9.45 -2.98 9.17
CA TRP A 222 -8.67 -3.94 9.92
C TRP A 222 -8.17 -5.04 8.97
N ALA A 223 -7.18 -5.84 9.40
CA ALA A 223 -6.56 -6.85 8.55
C ALA A 223 -7.39 -8.15 8.61
N ASP A 224 -8.16 -8.42 7.55
CA ASP A 224 -9.13 -9.52 7.47
C ASP A 224 -8.65 -10.81 8.16
N SER A 225 -9.35 -11.20 9.23
CA SER A 225 -9.08 -12.45 9.96
C SER A 225 -9.25 -13.69 9.06
N ALA A 226 -10.14 -13.58 8.07
CA ALA A 226 -10.32 -14.49 6.94
C ALA A 226 -11.09 -13.79 5.81
N GLU A 227 -10.91 -14.20 4.55
CA GLU A 227 -11.99 -14.03 3.57
C GLU A 227 -13.05 -15.10 3.88
N VAL A 228 -14.30 -14.70 4.08
CA VAL A 228 -15.44 -15.61 4.21
C VAL A 228 -16.38 -15.37 3.04
N PHE A 229 -16.87 -16.44 2.42
CA PHE A 229 -17.84 -16.37 1.33
C PHE A 229 -19.00 -17.32 1.58
N LEU A 230 -20.21 -16.87 1.27
CA LEU A 230 -21.43 -17.68 1.25
C LEU A 230 -21.76 -18.09 -0.19
N ASP A 231 -21.93 -19.40 -0.41
CA ASP A 231 -22.58 -19.95 -1.59
C ASP A 231 -23.97 -20.46 -1.18
N GLU A 232 -25.00 -19.68 -1.50
CA GLU A 232 -26.39 -20.05 -1.22
C GLU A 232 -26.89 -21.22 -2.07
N ARG A 233 -26.28 -21.49 -3.23
CA ARG A 233 -26.72 -22.53 -4.17
C ARG A 233 -26.25 -23.90 -3.73
N GLU A 234 -24.98 -24.00 -3.33
CA GLU A 234 -24.38 -25.23 -2.80
C GLU A 234 -24.59 -25.36 -1.27
N ALA A 235 -25.28 -24.41 -0.65
CA ALA A 235 -25.49 -24.30 0.81
C ALA A 235 -24.17 -24.47 1.58
N ALA A 236 -23.17 -23.68 1.18
CA ALA A 236 -21.79 -23.82 1.62
C ALA A 236 -21.19 -22.49 2.06
N VAL A 237 -20.24 -22.55 3.01
CA VAL A 237 -19.42 -21.42 3.45
C VAL A 237 -17.97 -21.73 3.12
N VAL A 238 -17.34 -20.89 2.30
CA VAL A 238 -15.91 -21.00 1.96
C VAL A 238 -15.14 -20.05 2.86
N VAL A 239 -14.13 -20.58 3.57
CA VAL A 239 -13.26 -19.79 4.45
C VAL A 239 -11.84 -19.87 3.93
N ARG A 240 -11.18 -18.71 3.79
CA ARG A 240 -9.76 -18.56 3.43
C ARG A 240 -9.04 -17.76 4.48
N ARG A 241 -7.92 -18.29 4.97
CA ARG A 241 -7.09 -17.65 6.00
C ARG A 241 -5.70 -17.47 5.44
N PHE A 242 -5.26 -16.22 5.32
CA PHE A 242 -3.90 -15.91 4.89
C PHE A 242 -2.94 -15.98 6.09
N GLY A 243 -1.86 -16.74 5.94
CA GLY A 243 -0.71 -16.69 6.83
C GLY A 243 0.29 -15.63 6.37
N SER A 244 1.41 -15.55 7.09
CA SER A 244 2.59 -14.80 6.64
C SER A 244 3.09 -15.29 5.28
N ALA A 245 3.63 -14.38 4.46
CA ALA A 245 4.16 -14.65 3.12
C ALA A 245 3.15 -15.22 2.09
N GLY A 246 1.84 -15.05 2.29
CA GLY A 246 0.83 -15.36 1.27
C GLY A 246 0.43 -16.83 1.17
N HIS A 247 1.01 -17.71 1.97
CA HIS A 247 0.53 -19.09 2.14
C HIS A 247 -0.72 -19.10 3.03
N GLY A 248 -1.80 -19.71 2.55
CA GLY A 248 -3.09 -19.70 3.25
C GLY A 248 -3.75 -21.07 3.33
N THR A 249 -4.69 -21.22 4.27
CA THR A 249 -5.57 -22.40 4.34
C THR A 249 -6.96 -22.05 3.82
N GLN A 250 -7.48 -22.87 2.90
CA GLN A 250 -8.83 -22.76 2.37
C GLN A 250 -9.60 -24.06 2.61
N TYR A 251 -10.86 -23.94 3.04
CA TYR A 251 -11.76 -25.08 3.22
C TYR A 251 -13.22 -24.66 3.04
N VAL A 252 -14.07 -25.67 2.86
CA VAL A 252 -15.52 -25.51 2.72
C VAL A 252 -16.22 -26.12 3.92
N LEU A 253 -17.20 -25.40 4.47
CA LEU A 253 -18.09 -25.81 5.56
C LEU A 253 -19.53 -25.93 5.03
N PRO A 254 -20.35 -26.86 5.53
CA PRO A 254 -21.79 -26.83 5.27
C PRO A 254 -22.43 -25.62 5.96
N ALA A 255 -23.34 -24.94 5.27
CA ALA A 255 -24.10 -23.82 5.79
C ALA A 255 -25.22 -24.29 6.75
N THR A 256 -24.81 -24.67 7.96
CA THR A 256 -25.75 -25.01 9.06
C THR A 256 -26.51 -23.77 9.52
N ALA A 257 -27.65 -23.96 10.19
CA ALA A 257 -28.47 -22.87 10.72
C ALA A 257 -27.65 -21.91 11.61
N ASP A 258 -26.82 -22.45 12.51
CA ASP A 258 -25.97 -21.66 13.41
C ASP A 258 -24.93 -20.81 12.64
N ARG A 259 -24.37 -21.34 11.55
CA ARG A 259 -23.42 -20.61 10.69
C ARG A 259 -24.10 -19.53 9.86
N LEU A 260 -25.30 -19.80 9.36
CA LEU A 260 -26.10 -18.81 8.62
C LEU A 260 -26.58 -17.67 9.53
N ASP A 261 -26.98 -17.97 10.76
CA ASP A 261 -27.32 -16.94 11.75
C ASP A 261 -26.10 -16.11 12.15
N LEU A 262 -24.95 -16.75 12.39
CA LEU A 262 -23.70 -16.05 12.63
C LEU A 262 -23.32 -15.13 11.45
N ILE A 263 -23.37 -15.62 10.22
CA ILE A 263 -23.08 -14.81 9.01
C ILE A 263 -24.02 -13.60 8.92
N ARG A 264 -25.31 -13.78 9.22
CA ARG A 264 -26.28 -12.69 9.28
C ARG A 264 -25.89 -11.66 10.35
N ARG A 265 -25.55 -12.08 11.57
CA ARG A 265 -25.11 -11.19 12.65
C ARG A 265 -23.79 -10.49 12.34
N MET A 266 -22.84 -11.16 11.69
CA MET A 266 -21.58 -10.55 11.22
C MET A 266 -21.82 -9.48 10.17
N ARG A 267 -22.75 -9.68 9.23
CA ARG A 267 -23.16 -8.63 8.27
C ARG A 267 -23.82 -7.45 8.98
N GLU A 268 -24.74 -7.72 9.90
CA GLU A 268 -25.42 -6.68 10.70
C GLU A 268 -24.41 -5.84 11.49
N GLU A 269 -23.42 -6.46 12.15
CA GLU A 269 -22.39 -5.72 12.88
C GLU A 269 -21.43 -4.98 11.93
N TYR A 270 -20.73 -5.69 11.05
CA TYR A 270 -19.59 -5.12 10.29
C TYR A 270 -19.98 -4.24 9.10
N LEU A 271 -21.24 -4.27 8.62
CA LEU A 271 -21.71 -3.43 7.52
C LEU A 271 -22.76 -2.39 7.94
N TYR A 272 -23.46 -2.56 9.06
CA TYR A 272 -24.64 -1.74 9.36
C TYR A 272 -24.70 -1.18 10.79
N SER A 273 -23.81 -1.59 11.72
CA SER A 273 -23.78 -1.06 13.09
C SER A 273 -23.11 0.31 13.18
N ALA A 274 -23.46 1.06 14.22
CA ALA A 274 -22.78 2.31 14.57
C ALA A 274 -21.28 2.07 14.89
N SER A 275 -20.91 0.90 15.44
CA SER A 275 -19.51 0.54 15.72
C SER A 275 -18.69 0.46 14.44
N ALA A 276 -19.23 -0.14 13.38
CA ALA A 276 -18.55 -0.24 12.09
C ALA A 276 -18.47 1.11 11.35
N TYR A 277 -19.41 2.03 11.59
CA TYR A 277 -19.26 3.42 11.15
C TYR A 277 -18.21 4.18 11.96
N ALA A 278 -18.13 3.95 13.28
CA ALA A 278 -17.09 4.52 14.13
C ALA A 278 -15.68 3.99 13.80
N SER A 279 -15.56 2.72 13.36
CA SER A 279 -14.27 2.12 12.99
C SER A 279 -13.61 2.79 11.77
N VAL A 280 -14.42 3.41 10.90
CA VAL A 280 -13.93 4.25 9.79
C VAL A 280 -13.84 5.73 10.16
N GLY A 281 -14.18 6.13 11.39
CA GLY A 281 -13.99 7.50 11.88
C GLY A 281 -15.17 8.46 11.71
N ALA A 282 -16.41 7.95 11.65
CA ALA A 282 -17.61 8.77 11.89
C ALA A 282 -17.78 9.00 13.41
N ASP A 283 -18.12 10.23 13.84
CA ASP A 283 -18.46 10.49 15.24
C ASP A 283 -19.80 9.78 15.59
N PRO A 284 -20.12 9.49 16.86
CA PRO A 284 -21.30 8.70 17.22
C PRO A 284 -22.62 9.19 16.59
N GLY A 285 -22.88 10.50 16.58
CA GLY A 285 -24.08 11.03 15.93
C GLY A 285 -24.11 10.90 14.41
N ALA A 286 -22.96 10.80 13.73
CA ALA A 286 -22.91 10.44 12.32
C ALA A 286 -23.16 8.94 12.13
N ALA A 287 -22.51 8.10 12.94
CA ALA A 287 -22.69 6.65 12.94
C ALA A 287 -24.17 6.25 13.14
N ASP A 288 -24.84 6.83 14.13
CA ASP A 288 -26.28 6.64 14.39
C ASP A 288 -27.16 7.09 13.22
N THR A 289 -26.75 8.13 12.48
CA THR A 289 -27.48 8.65 11.31
C THR A 289 -27.26 7.79 10.05
N LEU A 290 -26.16 7.04 9.98
CA LEU A 290 -25.79 6.16 8.87
C LEU A 290 -26.28 4.72 9.07
N ALA A 291 -26.42 4.27 10.32
CA ALA A 291 -27.00 2.98 10.68
C ALA A 291 -28.40 2.80 10.08
N GLY A 292 -28.64 1.63 9.46
CA GLY A 292 -29.91 1.32 8.79
C GLY A 292 -30.17 2.05 7.46
N THR A 293 -29.20 2.80 6.93
CA THR A 293 -29.27 3.40 5.58
C THR A 293 -28.63 2.47 4.53
N PRO A 294 -28.83 2.66 3.21
CA PRO A 294 -28.19 1.84 2.17
C PRO A 294 -26.70 2.18 1.95
N TRP A 295 -26.10 2.95 2.86
CA TRP A 295 -24.66 3.13 2.94
C TRP A 295 -24.07 1.96 3.75
N ASN A 296 -22.77 1.73 3.59
CA ASN A 296 -22.01 0.85 4.47
C ASN A 296 -20.63 1.50 4.75
N PRO A 297 -19.91 1.08 5.81
CA PRO A 297 -18.62 1.67 6.15
C PRO A 297 -17.53 1.44 5.09
N VAL A 298 -17.64 0.39 4.27
CA VAL A 298 -16.74 0.14 3.12
C VAL A 298 -16.84 1.27 2.09
N ALA A 299 -18.07 1.67 1.74
CA ALA A 299 -18.34 2.79 0.84
C ALA A 299 -17.83 4.11 1.41
N LEU A 300 -18.00 4.34 2.72
CA LEU A 300 -17.46 5.52 3.41
C LEU A 300 -15.93 5.53 3.43
N ARG A 301 -15.28 4.40 3.69
CA ARG A 301 -13.81 4.29 3.69
C ARG A 301 -13.20 4.78 2.37
N ARG A 302 -13.86 4.54 1.23
CA ARG A 302 -13.45 5.05 -0.09
C ARG A 302 -13.68 6.56 -0.27
N LEU A 303 -14.58 7.16 0.50
CA LEU A 303 -14.95 8.57 0.42
C LEU A 303 -14.22 9.46 1.42
N LEU A 304 -13.86 8.94 2.60
CA LEU A 304 -13.23 9.72 3.67
C LEU A 304 -11.98 10.52 3.28
N PRO A 305 -11.11 10.08 2.34
CA PRO A 305 -9.96 10.90 1.92
C PRO A 305 -10.36 12.19 1.18
N VAL A 306 -11.59 12.26 0.64
CA VAL A 306 -12.10 13.38 -0.17
C VAL A 306 -13.35 14.06 0.42
N MET A 307 -14.12 13.34 1.26
CA MET A 307 -15.34 13.78 1.90
C MET A 307 -15.38 13.37 3.39
N ALA A 308 -15.28 14.35 4.28
CA ALA A 308 -15.39 14.16 5.73
C ALA A 308 -16.85 14.03 6.16
N VAL A 309 -17.21 12.87 6.69
CA VAL A 309 -18.54 12.55 7.27
C VAL A 309 -18.39 12.41 8.79
N ARG A 310 -18.12 13.53 9.47
CA ARG A 310 -17.80 13.54 10.90
C ARG A 310 -19.05 13.72 11.76
N THR A 311 -19.91 14.70 11.42
CA THR A 311 -21.08 15.04 12.24
C THR A 311 -22.39 14.44 11.70
N ALA A 312 -23.42 14.36 12.55
CA ALA A 312 -24.79 13.99 12.12
C ALA A 312 -25.32 14.85 10.97
N ALA A 313 -24.91 16.13 10.89
CA ALA A 313 -25.27 17.01 9.77
C ALA A 313 -24.53 16.66 8.48
N ASP A 314 -23.27 16.21 8.57
CA ASP A 314 -22.53 15.71 7.41
C ASP A 314 -23.13 14.38 6.92
N ALA A 315 -23.50 13.48 7.84
CA ALA A 315 -24.19 12.23 7.52
C ALA A 315 -25.56 12.49 6.87
N ALA A 316 -26.40 13.37 7.44
CA ALA A 316 -27.67 13.78 6.86
C ALA A 316 -27.51 14.37 5.45
N CYS A 317 -26.44 15.13 5.21
CA CYS A 317 -26.11 15.64 3.89
C CYS A 317 -25.71 14.53 2.91
N LEU A 318 -24.89 13.57 3.34
CA LEU A 318 -24.49 12.43 2.51
C LEU A 318 -25.71 11.62 2.05
N ILE A 319 -26.57 11.22 3.00
CA ILE A 319 -27.74 10.36 2.76
C ILE A 319 -28.89 11.05 2.03
N SER A 320 -28.86 12.39 1.91
CA SER A 320 -29.80 13.15 1.09
C SER A 320 -29.76 12.77 -0.41
N ARG A 321 -28.70 12.09 -0.84
CA ARG A 321 -28.48 11.58 -2.19
C ARG A 321 -28.18 10.09 -2.13
N THR A 322 -28.62 9.34 -3.14
CA THR A 322 -28.27 7.92 -3.28
C THR A 322 -26.80 7.75 -3.71
N PRO A 323 -26.15 6.61 -3.40
CA PRO A 323 -24.83 6.25 -3.92
C PRO A 323 -24.68 6.46 -5.44
N ASP A 324 -25.66 6.04 -6.23
CA ASP A 324 -25.66 6.22 -7.70
C ASP A 324 -25.73 7.69 -8.14
N THR A 325 -26.26 8.58 -7.30
CA THR A 325 -26.33 10.01 -7.61
C THR A 325 -24.96 10.66 -7.41
N TRP A 326 -24.28 10.33 -6.32
CA TRP A 326 -22.88 10.73 -6.11
C TRP A 326 -21.94 10.15 -7.16
N ARG A 327 -22.07 8.84 -7.50
CA ARG A 327 -21.26 8.19 -8.53
C ARG A 327 -21.41 8.88 -9.89
N ARG A 328 -22.64 9.22 -10.30
CA ARG A 328 -22.91 9.99 -11.54
C ARG A 328 -22.36 11.42 -11.53
N GLN A 329 -22.11 11.99 -10.34
CA GLN A 329 -21.48 13.30 -10.18
C GLN A 329 -19.94 13.23 -10.08
N GLY A 330 -19.34 12.05 -10.27
CA GLY A 330 -17.89 11.87 -10.19
C GLY A 330 -17.35 11.85 -8.75
N TRP A 331 -18.17 11.43 -7.79
CA TRP A 331 -17.77 11.13 -6.42
C TRP A 331 -17.83 9.61 -6.22
N PRO A 332 -16.70 8.91 -6.02
CA PRO A 332 -16.62 7.45 -6.12
C PRO A 332 -17.22 6.76 -4.89
N VAL A 333 -18.55 6.65 -4.88
CA VAL A 333 -19.29 5.79 -3.95
C VAL A 333 -19.46 4.42 -4.60
N ASP A 334 -18.91 3.39 -3.98
CA ASP A 334 -19.29 2.01 -4.24
C ASP A 334 -19.86 1.39 -2.96
N ALA A 335 -21.20 1.33 -2.93
CA ALA A 335 -21.97 0.67 -1.87
C ALA A 335 -22.19 -0.84 -2.10
N THR A 336 -21.63 -1.40 -3.19
CA THR A 336 -21.79 -2.80 -3.58
C THR A 336 -20.62 -3.66 -3.13
N ASP A 337 -20.92 -4.75 -2.41
CA ASP A 337 -19.97 -5.67 -1.74
C ASP A 337 -19.07 -6.51 -2.68
N ASP A 338 -19.19 -6.37 -4.01
CA ASP A 338 -18.53 -7.22 -5.02
C ASP A 338 -16.98 -7.09 -5.09
N SER A 339 -16.37 -6.29 -4.21
CA SER A 339 -14.92 -6.08 -4.14
C SER A 339 -14.28 -6.82 -2.97
N GLY A 340 -14.16 -8.14 -3.06
CA GLY A 340 -13.26 -8.89 -2.16
C GLY A 340 -11.82 -8.34 -2.21
N PRO A 341 -10.99 -8.55 -1.16
CA PRO A 341 -9.82 -7.71 -0.81
C PRO A 341 -8.59 -7.79 -1.76
N GLY A 342 -8.77 -8.22 -3.00
CA GLY A 342 -7.74 -8.32 -4.05
C GLY A 342 -8.09 -7.62 -5.37
N ARG A 343 -9.10 -6.73 -5.39
CA ARG A 343 -9.30 -5.79 -6.51
C ARG A 343 -9.19 -4.35 -6.03
N ASP A 344 -7.94 -3.96 -5.81
CA ASP A 344 -7.46 -2.61 -6.09
C ASP A 344 -7.69 -2.31 -7.59
N VAL A 345 -8.90 -1.89 -7.94
CA VAL A 345 -9.08 -0.87 -8.97
C VAL A 345 -9.42 0.39 -8.20
N PRO A 346 -8.42 1.20 -7.80
CA PRO A 346 -8.69 2.41 -7.06
C PRO A 346 -9.50 3.38 -7.95
N PRO A 347 -10.36 4.25 -7.38
CA PRO A 347 -10.51 5.57 -7.97
C PRO A 347 -9.11 6.19 -8.10
N GLY A 348 -8.84 6.90 -9.20
CA GLY A 348 -7.49 7.29 -9.65
C GLY A 348 -6.52 7.71 -8.53
N GLY A 349 -5.24 7.34 -8.67
CA GLY A 349 -4.26 7.16 -7.58
C GLY A 349 -4.18 8.25 -6.51
N ALA A 350 -4.54 9.50 -6.82
CA ALA A 350 -4.65 10.60 -5.86
C ALA A 350 -5.53 10.30 -4.62
N ALA A 351 -6.49 9.38 -4.71
CA ALA A 351 -7.35 9.02 -3.57
C ALA A 351 -6.73 8.01 -2.59
N ARG A 352 -5.66 7.30 -2.98
CA ARG A 352 -4.99 6.28 -2.13
C ARG A 352 -4.08 6.92 -1.07
N ASP A 353 -3.44 8.03 -1.44
CA ASP A 353 -2.48 8.77 -0.61
C ASP A 353 -3.07 10.09 -0.07
N ALA A 354 -4.41 10.21 -0.05
CA ALA A 354 -5.10 11.45 0.28
C ALA A 354 -5.16 11.71 1.79
N GLU A 355 -4.62 12.86 2.21
CA GLU A 355 -4.54 13.27 3.62
C GLU A 355 -5.95 13.61 4.17
N PRO A 356 -6.43 12.99 5.27
CA PRO A 356 -7.80 13.20 5.79
C PRO A 356 -8.15 14.65 6.24
N GLU A 357 -7.15 15.52 6.36
CA GLU A 357 -7.30 16.97 6.57
C GLU A 357 -7.70 17.76 5.31
N ASN A 358 -7.42 17.20 4.13
CA ASN A 358 -7.83 17.73 2.83
C ASN A 358 -9.22 17.22 2.38
N ALA A 359 -9.94 16.49 3.22
CA ALA A 359 -11.32 16.09 2.96
C ALA A 359 -12.30 17.27 3.09
N TRP A 360 -13.24 17.42 2.15
CA TRP A 360 -14.32 18.41 2.22
C TRP A 360 -15.44 17.91 3.13
N ARG A 361 -16.08 18.78 3.93
CA ARG A 361 -17.32 18.36 4.63
C ARG A 361 -18.40 17.95 3.63
N ALA A 362 -19.27 17.00 4.00
CA ALA A 362 -20.29 16.49 3.08
C ALA A 362 -21.13 17.60 2.41
N GLY A 363 -21.57 18.63 3.16
CA GLY A 363 -22.30 19.79 2.58
C GLY A 363 -21.46 20.69 1.67
N GLN A 364 -20.13 20.67 1.80
CA GLN A 364 -19.23 21.36 0.87
C GLN A 364 -19.01 20.52 -0.39
N ALA A 365 -18.78 19.22 -0.24
CA ALA A 365 -18.72 18.25 -1.34
C ALA A 365 -20.02 18.26 -2.15
N GLU A 366 -21.18 18.39 -1.50
CA GLU A 366 -22.49 18.50 -2.15
C GLU A 366 -22.55 19.71 -3.11
N ALA A 367 -22.12 20.88 -2.63
CA ALA A 367 -22.10 22.11 -3.41
C ALA A 367 -21.06 22.07 -4.55
N LEU A 368 -19.93 21.38 -4.35
CA LEU A 368 -18.92 21.15 -5.38
C LEU A 368 -19.44 20.18 -6.46
N ALA A 369 -20.09 19.08 -6.07
CA ALA A 369 -20.76 18.15 -6.98
C ALA A 369 -21.86 18.84 -7.81
N ALA A 370 -22.64 19.72 -7.19
CA ALA A 370 -23.64 20.54 -7.88
C ALA A 370 -23.03 21.54 -8.88
N ALA A 371 -21.78 21.97 -8.67
CA ALA A 371 -21.00 22.78 -9.60
C ALA A 371 -20.26 21.96 -10.69
N GLY A 372 -20.50 20.64 -10.78
CA GLY A 372 -19.84 19.75 -11.73
C GLY A 372 -18.40 19.39 -11.39
N ILE A 373 -17.99 19.58 -10.13
CA ILE A 373 -16.63 19.28 -9.65
C ILE A 373 -16.61 17.86 -9.08
N THR A 374 -15.78 17.01 -9.67
CA THR A 374 -15.53 15.63 -9.23
C THR A 374 -14.73 15.59 -7.93
N ALA A 375 -14.77 14.46 -7.21
CA ALA A 375 -14.05 14.28 -5.95
C ALA A 375 -12.53 14.51 -6.09
N GLU A 376 -11.92 13.95 -7.13
CA GLU A 376 -10.49 14.11 -7.43
C GLU A 376 -10.11 15.58 -7.63
N ARG A 377 -10.89 16.32 -8.42
CA ARG A 377 -10.66 17.76 -8.64
C ARG A 377 -10.96 18.58 -7.39
N ALA A 378 -11.92 18.17 -6.56
CA ALA A 378 -12.17 18.80 -5.27
C ALA A 378 -10.96 18.61 -4.33
N TYR A 379 -10.37 17.42 -4.27
CA TYR A 379 -9.15 17.15 -3.52
C TYR A 379 -7.96 17.97 -4.03
N GLU A 380 -7.68 17.95 -5.34
CA GLU A 380 -6.62 18.74 -5.98
C GLU A 380 -6.71 20.23 -5.62
N LEU A 381 -7.93 20.79 -5.63
CA LEU A 381 -8.17 22.18 -5.24
C LEU A 381 -7.96 22.42 -3.75
N ARG A 382 -8.28 21.44 -2.89
CA ARG A 382 -8.05 21.56 -1.44
C ARG A 382 -6.57 21.58 -1.10
N SER A 383 -5.81 20.60 -1.62
CA SER A 383 -4.36 20.52 -1.42
C SER A 383 -3.61 21.71 -2.05
N ALA A 384 -4.18 22.35 -3.09
CA ALA A 384 -3.71 23.63 -3.63
C ALA A 384 -4.08 24.87 -2.77
N GLY A 385 -4.67 24.69 -1.58
CA GLY A 385 -4.98 25.75 -0.62
C GLY A 385 -6.35 26.43 -0.80
N PHE A 386 -7.24 25.94 -1.67
CA PHE A 386 -8.57 26.53 -1.85
C PHE A 386 -9.54 26.07 -0.76
N LEU A 387 -9.47 26.67 0.43
CA LEU A 387 -10.19 26.22 1.64
C LEU A 387 -11.72 26.47 1.66
N SER A 388 -12.31 27.10 0.62
CA SER A 388 -13.74 27.40 0.56
C SER A 388 -14.36 27.01 -0.78
N VAL A 389 -15.63 26.58 -0.75
CA VAL A 389 -16.40 26.15 -1.95
C VAL A 389 -16.37 27.22 -3.05
N ARG A 390 -16.61 28.49 -2.70
CA ARG A 390 -16.56 29.61 -3.68
C ARG A 390 -15.18 29.74 -4.33
N ALA A 391 -14.10 29.63 -3.56
CA ALA A 391 -12.75 29.72 -4.09
C ALA A 391 -12.41 28.53 -5.00
N ALA A 392 -12.80 27.32 -4.59
CA ALA A 392 -12.65 26.10 -5.39
C ALA A 392 -13.42 26.16 -6.71
N ILE A 393 -14.68 26.67 -6.72
CA ILE A 393 -15.46 26.86 -7.96
C ILE A 393 -14.78 27.86 -8.90
N SER A 394 -14.35 29.02 -8.41
CA SER A 394 -13.61 30.00 -9.23
C SER A 394 -12.29 29.46 -9.77
N ALA A 395 -11.56 28.69 -8.97
CA ALA A 395 -10.31 28.04 -9.38
C ALA A 395 -10.52 26.89 -10.37
N HIS A 396 -11.62 26.12 -10.23
CA HIS A 396 -12.00 25.06 -11.17
C HIS A 396 -12.22 25.60 -12.60
N ALA A 397 -12.80 26.79 -12.71
CA ALA A 397 -13.07 27.46 -13.99
C ALA A 397 -11.82 28.01 -14.70
N THR A 398 -10.69 28.14 -14.01
CA THR A 398 -9.53 28.93 -14.47
C THR A 398 -8.19 28.20 -14.46
N ARG A 399 -7.99 27.22 -13.57
CA ARG A 399 -6.75 26.44 -13.49
C ARG A 399 -6.82 25.19 -14.38
N PRO A 400 -5.71 24.72 -14.98
CA PRO A 400 -5.66 23.38 -15.56
C PRO A 400 -5.95 22.30 -14.49
N THR A 401 -6.37 21.12 -14.94
CA THR A 401 -6.56 19.90 -14.14
C THR A 401 -5.23 19.14 -13.99
N ALA A 402 -5.19 18.09 -13.16
CA ALA A 402 -4.11 17.10 -13.22
C ALA A 402 -3.96 16.54 -14.65
N ALA A 403 -5.03 15.94 -15.20
CA ALA A 403 -5.08 15.43 -16.57
C ALA A 403 -4.59 16.38 -17.68
N ALA A 404 -4.82 17.69 -17.54
CA ALA A 404 -4.31 18.70 -18.48
C ALA A 404 -2.82 18.98 -18.30
N ARG A 405 -2.31 18.97 -17.06
CA ARG A 405 -0.87 19.09 -16.75
C ARG A 405 -0.11 17.83 -17.17
N ASP A 406 -0.67 16.65 -16.92
CA ASP A 406 -0.11 15.36 -17.35
C ASP A 406 -0.06 15.28 -18.88
N ALA A 407 -1.09 15.79 -19.57
CA ALA A 407 -1.06 15.98 -21.01
C ALA A 407 0.02 16.96 -21.49
N GLU A 408 0.18 18.11 -20.82
CA GLU A 408 1.22 19.09 -21.15
C GLU A 408 2.63 18.53 -20.94
N GLU A 409 2.87 17.77 -19.87
CA GLU A 409 4.14 17.05 -19.64
C GLU A 409 4.36 15.95 -20.68
N LEU A 410 3.35 15.12 -20.95
CA LEU A 410 3.43 14.03 -21.93
C LEU A 410 3.78 14.59 -23.33
N VAL A 411 3.14 15.68 -23.74
CA VAL A 411 3.43 16.39 -24.99
C VAL A 411 4.81 17.06 -24.96
N GLY A 412 5.18 17.70 -23.86
CA GLY A 412 6.45 18.43 -23.71
C GLY A 412 7.69 17.53 -23.58
N THR A 413 7.51 16.28 -23.12
CA THR A 413 8.56 15.25 -23.02
C THR A 413 8.66 14.37 -24.26
N SER A 414 7.85 14.60 -25.30
CA SER A 414 7.89 13.78 -26.50
C SER A 414 8.92 14.27 -27.53
N GLU A 415 9.68 13.32 -28.08
CA GLU A 415 10.62 13.53 -29.17
C GLU A 415 9.92 13.67 -30.54
N THR A 416 8.67 13.21 -30.66
CA THR A 416 7.86 13.36 -31.88
C THR A 416 6.98 14.60 -31.83
N PRO A 417 6.92 15.43 -32.89
CA PRO A 417 6.07 16.62 -32.91
C PRO A 417 4.57 16.27 -32.80
N VAL A 418 3.95 16.66 -31.69
CA VAL A 418 2.49 16.54 -31.51
C VAL A 418 1.78 17.66 -32.28
N PRO A 419 0.74 17.37 -33.10
CA PRO A 419 0.01 18.41 -33.80
C PRO A 419 -0.60 19.45 -32.85
N ALA A 420 -0.35 20.73 -33.09
CA ALA A 420 -0.73 21.82 -32.18
C ALA A 420 -2.22 21.83 -31.79
N ARG A 421 -3.10 21.41 -32.70
CA ARG A 421 -4.54 21.21 -32.41
C ARG A 421 -4.77 20.17 -31.31
N ILE A 422 -4.07 19.04 -31.38
CA ILE A 422 -4.20 17.95 -30.40
C ILE A 422 -3.64 18.40 -29.05
N ALA A 423 -2.46 19.03 -29.02
CA ALA A 423 -1.91 19.62 -27.80
C ALA A 423 -2.90 20.62 -27.15
N ALA A 424 -3.50 21.52 -27.93
CA ALA A 424 -4.48 22.49 -27.44
C ALA A 424 -5.85 21.88 -27.06
N GLU A 425 -6.20 20.68 -27.52
CA GLU A 425 -7.35 19.91 -27.02
C GLU A 425 -7.00 19.24 -25.68
N LEU A 426 -5.83 18.62 -25.58
CA LEU A 426 -5.36 17.88 -24.39
C LEU A 426 -5.05 18.79 -23.20
N ALA A 427 -4.50 19.99 -23.41
CA ALA A 427 -4.33 21.02 -22.39
C ALA A 427 -5.65 21.51 -21.75
N ARG A 428 -6.81 21.01 -22.22
CA ARG A 428 -8.14 21.24 -21.64
C ARG A 428 -8.81 19.95 -21.15
N ALA A 429 -8.08 18.84 -21.06
CA ALA A 429 -8.58 17.57 -20.55
C ALA A 429 -9.16 17.73 -19.13
N ARG A 430 -10.20 16.95 -18.83
CA ARG A 430 -10.89 16.91 -17.54
C ARG A 430 -10.57 15.67 -16.72
N ALA A 431 -10.31 14.56 -17.39
CA ALA A 431 -9.84 13.31 -16.80
C ALA A 431 -8.83 12.66 -17.76
N HIS A 432 -7.92 11.86 -17.20
CA HIS A 432 -6.91 11.09 -17.92
C HIS A 432 -6.87 9.67 -17.33
N ASP A 433 -6.87 8.69 -18.22
CA ASP A 433 -6.66 7.27 -17.92
C ASP A 433 -5.48 6.76 -18.76
N ALA A 434 -4.63 5.91 -18.18
CA ALA A 434 -3.42 5.39 -18.81
C ALA A 434 -3.34 3.87 -18.62
N GLU A 435 -3.33 3.14 -19.72
CA GLU A 435 -3.31 1.68 -19.73
C GLU A 435 -2.06 1.19 -20.44
N GLU A 436 -1.23 0.41 -19.76
CA GLU A 436 -0.16 -0.34 -20.44
C GLU A 436 -0.79 -1.41 -21.34
N VAL A 437 -0.61 -1.25 -22.66
CA VAL A 437 -1.15 -2.19 -23.66
C VAL A 437 -0.14 -3.30 -23.97
N ARG A 438 1.16 -2.97 -23.93
CA ARG A 438 2.27 -3.93 -24.00
C ARG A 438 3.52 -3.37 -23.36
N SER A 439 4.19 -4.16 -22.53
CA SER A 439 5.59 -3.99 -22.18
C SER A 439 6.44 -5.09 -22.82
N TRP A 440 7.73 -4.81 -23.00
CA TRP A 440 8.79 -5.79 -23.12
C TRP A 440 10.02 -5.22 -22.42
N GLY A 441 10.67 -6.04 -21.61
CA GLY A 441 11.91 -5.67 -20.93
C GLY A 441 12.84 -6.87 -20.80
N ARG A 442 14.11 -6.56 -20.58
CA ARG A 442 15.17 -7.50 -20.25
C ARG A 442 16.05 -6.89 -19.18
N ASP A 443 16.10 -7.56 -18.04
CA ASP A 443 16.92 -7.21 -16.90
C ASP A 443 18.04 -8.25 -16.77
N HIS A 444 19.26 -7.76 -16.62
CA HIS A 444 20.49 -8.53 -16.59
C HIS A 444 21.23 -8.20 -15.30
N HIS A 445 20.77 -8.83 -14.22
CA HIS A 445 21.47 -8.86 -12.94
C HIS A 445 22.64 -9.85 -13.02
N GLU A 446 23.75 -9.51 -12.37
CA GLU A 446 24.80 -10.50 -12.11
C GLU A 446 24.43 -11.31 -10.86
N SER A 447 24.75 -12.61 -10.87
CA SER A 447 24.39 -13.52 -9.79
C SER A 447 24.89 -12.99 -8.45
N CYS A 448 23.95 -12.60 -7.59
CA CYS A 448 24.17 -12.12 -6.22
C CYS A 448 24.77 -10.71 -6.04
N SER A 449 24.77 -9.83 -7.06
CA SER A 449 25.11 -8.40 -6.88
C SER A 449 23.89 -7.48 -6.94
N ILE A 450 24.03 -6.25 -6.42
CA ILE A 450 23.07 -5.16 -6.64
C ILE A 450 23.23 -4.50 -8.02
N GLU A 451 24.34 -4.80 -8.70
CA GLU A 451 24.66 -4.28 -10.01
C GLU A 451 23.92 -5.05 -11.10
N GLY A 452 23.63 -4.33 -12.18
CA GLY A 452 22.91 -4.91 -13.30
C GLY A 452 22.56 -3.82 -14.30
N TRP A 453 21.98 -4.23 -15.40
CA TRP A 453 21.45 -3.31 -16.39
C TRP A 453 20.22 -3.92 -17.05
N GLY A 454 19.38 -3.08 -17.64
CA GLY A 454 18.25 -3.55 -18.41
C GLY A 454 17.83 -2.60 -19.51
N VAL A 455 17.08 -3.14 -20.45
CA VAL A 455 16.48 -2.40 -21.57
C VAL A 455 15.00 -2.72 -21.65
N TRP A 456 14.17 -1.72 -21.94
CA TRP A 456 12.72 -1.88 -21.95
C TRP A 456 12.02 -0.96 -22.95
N VAL A 457 10.85 -1.38 -23.41
CA VAL A 457 9.93 -0.56 -24.21
C VAL A 457 8.48 -0.88 -23.90
N THR A 458 7.72 0.17 -23.62
CA THR A 458 6.32 0.11 -23.22
C THR A 458 5.46 0.90 -24.21
N LEU A 459 4.32 0.33 -24.57
CA LEU A 459 3.24 0.95 -25.33
C LEU A 459 2.08 1.23 -24.39
N THR A 460 1.86 2.50 -24.08
CA THR A 460 0.78 2.97 -23.19
C THR A 460 -0.31 3.66 -24.00
N ARG A 461 -1.57 3.36 -23.69
CA ARG A 461 -2.76 4.02 -24.24
C ARG A 461 -3.26 5.07 -23.25
N HIS A 462 -3.14 6.34 -23.61
CA HIS A 462 -3.65 7.46 -22.84
C HIS A 462 -5.02 7.87 -23.38
N ARG A 463 -6.03 7.94 -22.51
CA ARG A 463 -7.40 8.35 -22.83
C ARG A 463 -7.72 9.62 -22.06
N PHE A 464 -7.90 10.72 -22.76
CA PHE A 464 -8.23 12.01 -22.18
C PHE A 464 -9.69 12.35 -22.46
N VAL A 465 -10.46 12.67 -21.42
CA VAL A 465 -11.84 13.15 -21.55
C VAL A 465 -11.83 14.67 -21.68
N LEU A 466 -12.39 15.19 -22.78
CA LEU A 466 -12.45 16.63 -23.07
C LEU A 466 -13.68 17.27 -22.38
N PRO A 467 -13.76 18.62 -22.28
CA PRO A 467 -14.87 19.29 -21.59
C PRO A 467 -16.27 19.04 -22.17
N GLY A 468 -16.38 18.58 -23.43
CA GLY A 468 -17.64 18.18 -24.06
C GLY A 468 -18.04 16.71 -23.84
N GLY A 469 -17.24 15.93 -23.11
CA GLY A 469 -17.41 14.49 -22.95
C GLY A 469 -16.72 13.63 -24.02
N ASP A 470 -16.25 14.24 -25.12
CA ASP A 470 -15.47 13.57 -26.15
C ASP A 470 -14.19 12.94 -25.58
N VAL A 471 -13.84 11.73 -26.03
CA VAL A 471 -12.60 11.04 -25.64
C VAL A 471 -11.55 11.19 -26.73
N ARG A 472 -10.39 11.76 -26.37
CA ARG A 472 -9.19 11.83 -27.22
C ARG A 472 -8.19 10.77 -26.76
N THR A 473 -7.82 9.86 -27.65
CA THR A 473 -6.79 8.85 -27.39
C THR A 473 -5.44 9.29 -27.95
N VAL A 474 -4.38 9.10 -27.18
CA VAL A 474 -2.97 9.22 -27.58
C VAL A 474 -2.26 7.93 -27.19
N TRP A 475 -1.26 7.54 -27.96
CA TRP A 475 -0.43 6.37 -27.72
C TRP A 475 1.00 6.82 -27.45
N ASP A 476 1.55 6.39 -26.32
CA ASP A 476 2.93 6.61 -25.91
C ASP A 476 3.74 5.34 -26.19
N VAL A 477 4.83 5.47 -26.94
CA VAL A 477 5.92 4.49 -26.96
C VAL A 477 7.08 5.11 -26.19
N THR A 478 7.21 4.72 -24.92
CA THR A 478 8.36 5.07 -24.10
C THR A 478 9.31 3.87 -24.09
N ASN A 479 10.59 4.14 -24.32
CA ASN A 479 11.67 3.18 -24.18
C ASN A 479 12.72 3.71 -23.22
N GLY A 480 13.49 2.82 -22.63
CA GLY A 480 14.60 3.20 -21.79
C GLY A 480 15.58 2.08 -21.53
N TRP A 481 16.65 2.47 -20.86
CA TRP A 481 17.66 1.59 -20.33
C TRP A 481 18.07 2.09 -18.94
N TRP A 482 18.46 1.17 -18.08
CA TRP A 482 18.95 1.45 -16.74
C TRP A 482 20.25 0.67 -16.52
N ALA A 483 21.18 1.23 -15.74
CA ALA A 483 22.36 0.54 -15.26
C ALA A 483 22.61 0.90 -13.79
N ILE A 484 22.57 -0.09 -12.90
CA ILE A 484 22.99 0.08 -11.50
C ILE A 484 24.51 -0.12 -11.46
N SER A 485 25.22 0.99 -11.29
CA SER A 485 26.65 1.13 -11.05
C SER A 485 26.87 2.21 -9.97
N ASP A 486 28.11 2.46 -9.56
CA ASP A 486 28.48 3.55 -8.63
C ASP A 486 27.99 4.95 -9.06
N GLU A 487 27.68 5.18 -10.35
CA GLU A 487 27.19 6.46 -10.88
C GLU A 487 25.69 6.45 -11.25
N GLY A 488 25.06 5.28 -11.41
CA GLY A 488 23.60 5.11 -11.52
C GLY A 488 22.94 5.79 -12.73
N ASP A 489 23.31 5.39 -13.95
CA ASP A 489 22.76 5.96 -15.18
C ASP A 489 21.41 5.33 -15.60
N GLU A 490 20.43 6.18 -15.93
CA GLU A 490 19.17 5.82 -16.60
C GLU A 490 18.95 6.74 -17.81
N GLY A 491 18.61 6.16 -18.96
CA GLY A 491 18.21 6.89 -20.16
C GLY A 491 16.82 6.49 -20.63
N ARG A 492 15.98 7.48 -20.96
CA ARG A 492 14.62 7.26 -21.48
C ARG A 492 14.29 8.17 -22.67
N SER A 493 13.55 7.63 -23.64
CA SER A 493 13.05 8.31 -24.84
C SER A 493 11.55 8.06 -24.97
N ARG A 494 10.77 9.07 -25.41
CA ARG A 494 9.31 9.04 -25.48
C ARG A 494 8.78 9.55 -26.81
N CYS A 495 8.01 8.71 -27.52
CA CYS A 495 7.37 9.06 -28.79
C CYS A 495 5.85 8.96 -28.68
N LEU A 496 5.13 10.05 -29.00
CA LEU A 496 3.67 10.09 -29.04
C LEU A 496 3.11 9.92 -30.46
N PHE A 497 1.99 9.21 -30.53
CA PHE A 497 1.24 8.92 -31.75
C PHE A 497 -0.26 9.11 -31.53
N THR A 498 -0.96 9.61 -32.55
CA THR A 498 -2.44 9.69 -32.54
C THR A 498 -3.11 8.49 -33.21
N ASP A 499 -2.35 7.65 -33.93
CA ASP A 499 -2.81 6.43 -34.59
C ASP A 499 -2.24 5.17 -33.92
N ALA A 500 -3.13 4.21 -33.63
CA ALA A 500 -2.79 2.99 -32.92
C ALA A 500 -1.88 2.03 -33.73
N ARG A 501 -2.00 2.03 -35.07
CA ARG A 501 -1.16 1.18 -35.94
C ARG A 501 0.24 1.75 -36.06
N GLN A 502 0.38 3.08 -36.13
CA GLN A 502 1.68 3.75 -36.07
C GLN A 502 2.39 3.47 -34.75
N ALA A 503 1.72 3.65 -33.61
CA ALA A 503 2.27 3.35 -32.29
C ALA A 503 2.70 1.87 -32.14
N MET A 504 1.85 0.94 -32.57
CA MET A 504 2.16 -0.50 -32.56
C MET A 504 3.31 -0.85 -33.51
N SER A 505 3.48 -0.14 -34.62
CA SER A 505 4.63 -0.32 -35.52
C SER A 505 5.91 0.20 -34.88
N ALA A 506 5.87 1.40 -34.29
CA ALA A 506 7.00 2.00 -33.58
C ALA A 506 7.47 1.10 -32.43
N TRP A 507 6.56 0.65 -31.56
CA TRP A 507 6.88 -0.29 -30.47
C TRP A 507 7.58 -1.57 -30.96
N ARG A 508 7.14 -2.14 -32.09
CA ARG A 508 7.79 -3.33 -32.68
C ARG A 508 9.19 -3.03 -33.21
N THR A 509 9.38 -1.90 -33.87
CA THR A 509 10.69 -1.46 -34.37
C THR A 509 11.65 -1.21 -33.21
N THR A 510 11.26 -0.37 -32.25
CA THR A 510 12.07 -0.06 -31.06
C THR A 510 12.41 -1.31 -30.26
N ARG A 511 11.46 -2.25 -30.10
CA ARG A 511 11.76 -3.55 -29.48
C ARG A 511 12.83 -4.34 -30.24
N ALA A 512 12.74 -4.42 -31.57
CA ALA A 512 13.72 -5.14 -32.37
C ALA A 512 15.11 -4.48 -32.32
N GLU A 513 15.16 -3.14 -32.25
CA GLU A 513 16.39 -2.36 -32.08
C GLU A 513 17.00 -2.57 -30.69
N LEU A 514 16.20 -2.57 -29.62
CA LEU A 514 16.68 -2.89 -28.26
C LEU A 514 17.16 -4.33 -28.14
N GLN A 515 16.52 -5.29 -28.82
CA GLN A 515 16.99 -6.69 -28.87
C GLN A 515 18.30 -6.84 -29.64
N ALA A 516 18.50 -6.06 -30.71
CA ALA A 516 19.78 -6.02 -31.43
C ALA A 516 20.88 -5.34 -30.60
N TYR A 517 20.52 -4.30 -29.83
CA TYR A 517 21.41 -3.65 -28.88
C TYR A 517 21.81 -4.60 -27.73
N GLU A 518 20.84 -5.28 -27.10
CA GLU A 518 21.04 -6.32 -26.08
C GLU A 518 22.01 -7.39 -26.57
N ALA A 519 21.76 -7.96 -27.76
CA ALA A 519 22.61 -8.99 -28.34
C ALA A 519 24.05 -8.52 -28.55
N ARG A 520 24.25 -7.35 -29.16
CA ARG A 520 25.59 -6.78 -29.38
C ARG A 520 26.29 -6.44 -28.06
N PHE A 521 25.59 -5.88 -27.08
CA PHE A 521 26.17 -5.56 -25.77
C PHE A 521 26.60 -6.82 -25.01
N LEU A 522 25.81 -7.91 -25.08
CA LEU A 522 26.18 -9.20 -24.54
C LEU A 522 27.36 -9.85 -25.28
N GLU A 523 27.48 -9.67 -26.59
CA GLU A 523 28.67 -10.07 -27.36
C GLU A 523 29.92 -9.26 -26.97
N GLU A 524 29.80 -7.93 -26.83
CA GLU A 524 30.87 -7.04 -26.36
C GLU A 524 31.32 -7.40 -24.92
N ARG A 525 30.39 -7.67 -23.99
CA ARG A 525 30.74 -8.12 -22.63
C ARG A 525 31.40 -9.50 -22.64
N ARG A 526 30.94 -10.46 -23.46
CA ARG A 526 31.60 -11.78 -23.61
C ARG A 526 33.02 -11.66 -24.18
N ALA A 527 33.23 -10.75 -25.13
CA ALA A 527 34.55 -10.43 -25.66
C ALA A 527 35.43 -9.66 -24.66
N SER A 528 34.84 -9.00 -23.65
CA SER A 528 35.55 -8.32 -22.56
C SER A 528 36.01 -9.26 -21.43
N SER A 529 35.43 -10.46 -21.36
CA SER A 529 35.64 -11.44 -20.29
C SER A 529 36.63 -12.57 -20.63
N VAL A 530 37.35 -12.47 -21.75
CA VAL A 530 38.39 -13.41 -22.20
C VAL A 530 39.74 -12.69 -22.26
#